data_AF-A0A1E8CYK0-F1
#
_entry.id   AF-A0A1E8CYK0-F1
#
_cell.length_a   1.000
_cell.length_b   1.000
_cell.length_c   1.000
_cell.angle_alpha   90.00
_cell.angle_beta   90.00
_cell.angle_gamma   90.00
#
_symmetry.space_group_name_H-M   'P 1'
#
loop_
_entity.id
_entity.type
_entity.pdbx_description
1 polymer ?
#
loop_
_entity_poly.entity_id
_entity_poly.type
_entity_poly.pdbx_seq_one_letter_code
_entity_poly.pdbx_strand_id
1 'polypeptide(L)'
;MPKISLSGPAQLLAVIPYHLGFRPDRSVVVVCFHDKRLGLMARLDAVGSEHTALAAASLLPTLVREAPTSVAIVGFELTAGETMPLSDALATAVVLERIPLRERLLVRDGRWFGLGCDCCPAEGSPMPADADVPALATYVGLGQAVLGTRAAMTRLIEPLAATAPRHDALARAISEWQEQYAWSVVTDVGDQLEALTGVGLEADASDGYGDAGRDDECGFDREDSFDCEDSFDGDALDDDGPPRAMLVEAALLCWRALLCDETSDSALQAMLPAIVGPLRFCDLRDAIIAWICPGTMTLDHVDPDLVESLRLCLGDDVRAPGPVPGPVSGPVSGQGPHRGPHQALRPPPGESLAPPSGRWLAVAGAHDDDEALAPRAIAARLERLCRATPTAHAAPVLSVFAAYAWWAGNGTKAGMAVDRALEIEGEHRLCGLIRTALDHGVRSPLPGWAA
;
A
#
# COMPACT_ATOMS: atom_id res chain seq x y z
N MET A 1 10.91 12.52 -3.28
CA MET A 1 11.37 12.44 -1.87
C MET A 1 12.28 13.63 -1.56
N PRO A 2 12.13 14.28 -0.39
CA PRO A 2 13.00 15.40 0.01
C PRO A 2 14.46 14.96 0.16
N LYS A 3 15.41 15.88 -0.10
CA LYS A 3 16.85 15.63 0.00
C LYS A 3 17.26 15.50 1.46
N ILE A 4 17.30 14.27 1.96
CA ILE A 4 17.82 13.98 3.30
C ILE A 4 19.32 13.73 3.18
N SER A 5 20.13 14.67 3.68
CA SER A 5 21.59 14.50 3.75
C SER A 5 21.94 13.73 5.02
N LEU A 6 22.39 12.49 4.87
CA LEU A 6 22.89 11.68 5.98
C LEU A 6 24.38 11.97 6.21
N SER A 7 24.72 12.51 7.37
CA SER A 7 26.09 12.90 7.74
C SER A 7 26.92 11.76 8.37
N GLY A 8 26.34 10.57 8.54
CA GLY A 8 27.05 9.41 9.11
C GLY A 8 26.13 8.22 9.50
N PRO A 9 26.72 7.14 10.04
CA PRO A 9 26.02 5.88 10.34
C PRO A 9 24.85 6.06 11.31
N ALA A 10 25.03 6.85 12.37
CA ALA A 10 23.99 7.08 13.38
C ALA A 10 22.72 7.73 12.79
N GLN A 11 22.85 8.65 11.83
CA GLN A 11 21.70 9.27 11.16
C GLN A 11 20.99 8.28 10.22
N LEU A 12 21.75 7.43 9.53
CA LEU A 12 21.19 6.34 8.72
C LEU A 12 20.33 5.42 9.60
N LEU A 13 20.89 4.96 10.71
CA LEU A 13 20.21 4.06 11.64
C LEU A 13 18.93 4.67 12.23
N ALA A 14 18.94 5.96 12.53
CA ALA A 14 17.77 6.68 13.02
C ALA A 14 16.64 6.80 11.97
N VAL A 15 17.00 6.88 10.68
CA VAL A 15 16.05 7.05 9.57
C VAL A 15 15.41 5.71 9.15
N ILE A 16 16.08 4.57 9.34
CA ILE A 16 15.56 3.24 8.96
C ILE A 16 14.16 2.96 9.53
N PRO A 17 13.88 3.11 10.84
CA PRO A 17 12.56 2.83 11.40
C PRO A 17 11.44 3.68 10.78
N TYR A 18 11.73 4.92 10.41
CA TYR A 18 10.77 5.81 9.77
C TYR A 18 10.46 5.38 8.34
N HIS A 19 11.48 4.94 7.60
CA HIS A 19 11.26 4.35 6.28
C HIS A 19 10.45 3.06 6.32
N LEU A 20 10.71 2.20 7.32
CA LEU A 20 9.96 0.96 7.50
C LEU A 20 8.57 1.17 8.11
N GLY A 21 8.34 2.28 8.81
CA GLY A 21 7.13 2.57 9.59
C GLY A 21 7.08 1.89 10.95
N PHE A 22 8.08 1.09 11.31
CA PHE A 22 8.21 0.43 12.61
C PHE A 22 9.68 0.23 12.98
N ARG A 23 9.95 -0.02 14.26
CA ARG A 23 11.30 -0.36 14.74
C ARG A 23 11.63 -1.82 14.39
N PRO A 24 12.60 -2.08 13.50
CA PRO A 24 12.97 -3.44 13.16
C PRO A 24 13.60 -4.14 14.37
N ASP A 25 13.21 -5.38 14.57
CA ASP A 25 13.85 -6.35 15.45
C ASP A 25 14.20 -7.61 14.64
N ARG A 26 15.12 -8.42 15.16
CA ARG A 26 15.52 -9.74 14.64
C ARG A 26 15.56 -9.80 13.11
N SER A 27 16.25 -8.86 12.47
CA SER A 27 16.24 -8.71 11.00
C SER A 27 17.50 -8.05 10.48
N VAL A 28 17.80 -8.27 9.19
CA VAL A 28 18.84 -7.56 8.45
C VAL A 28 18.19 -6.62 7.45
N VAL A 29 18.60 -5.35 7.47
CA VAL A 29 18.16 -4.32 6.54
C VAL A 29 19.30 -3.97 5.59
N VAL A 30 19.06 -4.11 4.29
CA VAL A 30 19.96 -3.64 3.23
C VAL A 30 19.48 -2.28 2.75
N VAL A 31 20.39 -1.31 2.73
CA VAL A 31 20.11 0.05 2.26
C VAL A 31 20.97 0.34 1.04
N CYS A 32 20.32 0.60 -0.09
CA CYS A 32 20.96 1.03 -1.32
C CYS A 32 21.21 2.53 -1.31
N PHE A 33 22.35 2.94 -1.86
CA PHE A 33 22.68 4.34 -2.09
C PHE A 33 22.90 4.58 -3.58
N HIS A 34 22.40 5.72 -4.06
CA HIS A 34 22.74 6.30 -5.35
C HIS A 34 23.35 7.67 -5.09
N ASP A 35 24.67 7.73 -5.08
CA ASP A 35 25.47 8.86 -4.61
C ASP A 35 25.10 9.28 -3.17
N LYS A 36 24.39 10.41 -3.02
CA LYS A 36 23.96 10.98 -1.74
C LYS A 36 22.49 10.70 -1.41
N ARG A 37 21.82 9.89 -2.22
CA ARG A 37 20.39 9.57 -2.06
C ARG A 37 20.23 8.15 -1.57
N LEU A 38 19.26 7.97 -0.67
CA LEU A 38 18.75 6.65 -0.31
C LEU A 38 17.93 6.11 -1.49
N GLY A 39 18.25 4.89 -1.91
CA GLY A 39 17.49 4.11 -2.88
C GLY A 39 16.63 3.07 -2.16
N LEU A 40 16.57 1.86 -2.72
CA LEU A 40 15.89 0.71 -2.12
C LEU A 40 16.34 0.46 -0.66
N MET A 41 15.36 0.23 0.21
CA MET A 41 15.56 -0.31 1.56
C MET A 41 14.82 -1.63 1.67
N ALA A 42 15.56 -2.73 1.85
CA ALA A 42 15.00 -4.08 1.92
C ALA A 42 15.26 -4.67 3.31
N ARG A 43 14.22 -5.20 3.95
CA ARG A 43 14.31 -5.88 5.25
C ARG A 43 14.09 -7.37 5.06
N LEU A 44 14.99 -8.18 5.61
CA LEU A 44 14.89 -9.63 5.66
C LEU A 44 14.87 -10.05 7.12
N ASP A 45 13.92 -10.91 7.50
CA ASP A 45 13.88 -11.47 8.86
C ASP A 45 15.14 -12.33 9.12
N ALA A 46 15.61 -12.36 10.37
CA ALA A 46 16.67 -13.26 10.77
C ALA A 46 16.15 -14.70 10.66
N VAL A 47 16.85 -15.50 9.87
CA VAL A 47 16.52 -16.91 9.60
C VAL A 47 17.60 -17.83 10.14
N GLY A 48 17.26 -19.11 10.33
CA GLY A 48 18.24 -20.15 10.67
C GLY A 48 19.37 -20.19 9.63
N SER A 49 20.58 -20.53 10.08
CA SER A 49 21.80 -20.49 9.26
C SER A 49 21.67 -21.23 7.92
N GLU A 50 20.91 -22.32 7.89
CA GLU A 50 20.61 -23.17 6.73
C GLU A 50 19.80 -22.46 5.63
N HIS A 51 19.06 -21.40 5.97
CA HIS A 51 18.23 -20.63 5.04
C HIS A 51 18.90 -19.32 4.56
N THR A 52 20.03 -18.94 5.15
CA THR A 52 20.67 -17.62 4.93
C THR A 52 21.12 -17.39 3.48
N ALA A 53 21.70 -18.41 2.85
CA ALA A 53 22.14 -18.32 1.46
C ALA A 53 20.97 -18.10 0.50
N LEU A 54 19.85 -18.80 0.72
CA LEU A 54 18.63 -18.64 -0.08
C LEU A 54 18.01 -17.25 0.13
N ALA A 55 17.93 -16.79 1.38
CA ALA A 55 17.42 -15.45 1.71
C ALA A 55 18.30 -14.34 1.11
N ALA A 56 19.63 -14.48 1.11
CA ALA A 56 20.51 -13.52 0.45
C ALA A 56 20.34 -13.56 -1.08
N ALA A 57 20.23 -14.76 -1.66
CA ALA A 57 20.06 -14.95 -3.09
C ALA A 57 18.74 -14.38 -3.63
N SER A 58 17.66 -14.39 -2.83
CA SER A 58 16.37 -13.84 -3.26
C SER A 58 16.40 -12.31 -3.44
N LEU A 59 17.20 -11.59 -2.65
CA LEU A 59 17.35 -10.14 -2.76
C LEU A 59 18.28 -9.73 -3.92
N LEU A 60 19.23 -10.58 -4.29
CA LEU A 60 20.35 -10.24 -5.19
C LEU A 60 19.91 -9.74 -6.58
N PRO A 61 18.96 -10.37 -7.30
CA PRO A 61 18.50 -9.88 -8.60
C PRO A 61 17.95 -8.45 -8.54
N THR A 62 17.30 -8.11 -7.43
CA THR A 62 16.79 -6.76 -7.19
C THR A 62 17.94 -5.78 -6.96
N LEU A 63 18.95 -6.12 -6.16
CA LEU A 63 20.13 -5.26 -5.97
C LEU A 63 20.92 -5.03 -7.26
N VAL A 64 21.09 -6.07 -8.07
CA VAL A 64 21.78 -5.97 -9.37
C VAL A 64 21.02 -5.04 -10.31
N ARG A 65 19.68 -5.19 -10.39
CA ARG A 65 18.83 -4.31 -11.22
C ARG A 65 18.84 -2.87 -10.72
N GLU A 66 18.82 -2.67 -9.41
CA GLU A 66 18.89 -1.34 -8.78
C GLU A 66 20.21 -0.62 -9.05
N ALA A 67 21.27 -1.36 -9.38
CA ALA A 67 22.61 -0.86 -9.69
C ALA A 67 23.08 0.26 -8.73
N PRO A 68 23.03 0.03 -7.40
CA PRO A 68 23.39 1.07 -6.45
C PRO A 68 24.88 1.39 -6.50
N THR A 69 25.24 2.64 -6.22
CA THR A 69 26.65 3.05 -6.11
C THR A 69 27.33 2.38 -4.91
N SER A 70 26.56 2.09 -3.87
CA SER A 70 27.01 1.31 -2.72
C SER A 70 25.83 0.80 -1.89
N VAL A 71 26.07 -0.17 -1.01
CA VAL A 71 25.08 -0.70 -0.06
C VAL A 71 25.60 -0.64 1.39
N ALA A 72 24.70 -0.44 2.35
CA ALA A 72 24.94 -0.71 3.76
C ALA A 72 24.08 -1.89 4.22
N ILE A 73 24.61 -2.71 5.12
CA ILE A 73 23.91 -3.86 5.70
C ILE A 73 23.81 -3.65 7.21
N VAL A 74 22.59 -3.64 7.74
CA VAL A 74 22.31 -3.32 9.14
C VAL A 74 21.59 -4.48 9.81
N GLY A 75 22.22 -5.16 10.76
CA GLY A 75 21.56 -6.14 11.62
C GLY A 75 20.85 -5.47 12.80
N PHE A 76 19.62 -5.87 13.09
CA PHE A 76 18.87 -5.51 14.29
C PHE A 76 18.66 -6.78 15.11
N GLU A 77 19.25 -6.81 16.31
CA GLU A 77 19.28 -8.00 17.16
C GLU A 77 18.64 -7.74 18.52
N LEU A 78 17.91 -8.76 19.01
CA LEU A 78 17.57 -8.94 20.41
C LEU A 78 18.56 -9.91 21.09
N THR A 79 19.01 -10.93 20.36
CA THR A 79 20.01 -11.89 20.84
C THR A 79 21.30 -11.74 20.02
N ALA A 80 22.43 -11.60 20.73
CA ALA A 80 23.72 -11.38 20.09
C ALA A 80 24.04 -12.48 19.06
N GLY A 81 24.34 -12.06 17.83
CA GLY A 81 24.78 -12.92 16.74
C GLY A 81 23.65 -13.53 15.90
N GLU A 82 22.38 -13.30 16.22
CA GLU A 82 21.27 -13.92 15.47
C GLU A 82 21.17 -13.41 14.02
N THR A 83 21.67 -12.21 13.71
CA THR A 83 21.66 -11.64 12.35
C THR A 83 22.97 -11.84 11.60
N MET A 84 24.04 -12.24 12.30
CA MET A 84 25.38 -12.36 11.72
C MET A 84 25.44 -13.30 10.51
N PRO A 85 24.87 -14.53 10.55
CA PRO A 85 24.90 -15.43 9.40
C PRO A 85 24.27 -14.84 8.13
N LEU A 86 23.12 -14.16 8.25
CA LEU A 86 22.46 -13.51 7.12
C LEU A 86 23.22 -12.27 6.66
N SER A 87 23.78 -11.48 7.58
CA SER A 87 24.63 -10.33 7.29
C SER A 87 25.88 -10.74 6.50
N ASP A 88 26.53 -11.85 6.87
CA ASP A 88 27.69 -12.41 6.17
C ASP A 88 27.33 -12.94 4.78
N ALA A 89 26.22 -13.66 4.66
CA ALA A 89 25.72 -14.17 3.37
C ALA A 89 25.43 -13.02 2.39
N LEU A 90 24.73 -11.97 2.85
CA LEU A 90 24.45 -10.78 2.05
C LEU A 90 25.73 -10.04 1.68
N ALA A 91 26.66 -9.83 2.62
CA ALA A 91 27.94 -9.18 2.37
C ALA A 91 28.76 -9.95 1.31
N THR A 92 28.76 -11.27 1.38
CA THR A 92 29.43 -12.13 0.39
C THR A 92 28.77 -11.99 -0.98
N ALA A 93 27.43 -12.06 -1.04
CA ALA A 93 26.67 -11.97 -2.29
C ALA A 93 26.89 -10.63 -3.01
N VAL A 94 26.81 -9.50 -2.29
CA VAL A 94 27.00 -8.17 -2.90
C VAL A 94 28.44 -7.95 -3.39
N VAL A 95 29.43 -8.50 -2.69
CA VAL A 95 30.84 -8.45 -3.11
C VAL A 95 31.06 -9.28 -4.38
N LEU A 96 30.46 -10.47 -4.48
CA LEU A 96 30.55 -11.31 -5.68
C LEU A 96 29.95 -10.61 -6.91
N GLU A 97 28.85 -9.88 -6.73
CA GLU A 97 28.22 -9.05 -7.77
C GLU A 97 28.90 -7.68 -7.98
N ARG A 98 30.04 -7.44 -7.32
CA ARG A 98 30.84 -6.19 -7.42
C ARG A 98 30.06 -4.93 -7.02
N ILE A 99 29.05 -5.07 -6.17
CA ILE A 99 28.33 -3.95 -5.58
C ILE A 99 29.14 -3.46 -4.37
N PRO A 100 29.59 -2.19 -4.33
CA PRO A 100 30.42 -1.71 -3.23
C PRO A 100 29.70 -1.76 -1.87
N LEU A 101 30.25 -2.54 -0.94
CA LEU A 101 29.79 -2.57 0.45
C LEU A 101 30.40 -1.39 1.21
N ARG A 102 29.57 -0.41 1.55
CA ARG A 102 29.99 0.82 2.26
C ARG A 102 30.30 0.55 3.71
N GLU A 103 29.38 -0.11 4.40
CA GLU A 103 29.49 -0.40 5.83
C GLU A 103 28.56 -1.54 6.24
N ARG A 104 28.95 -2.24 7.30
CA ARG A 104 28.12 -3.21 8.01
C ARG A 104 27.92 -2.72 9.43
N LEU A 105 26.67 -2.62 9.83
CA LEU A 105 26.27 -2.11 11.14
C LEU A 105 25.45 -3.18 11.88
N LEU A 106 25.47 -3.10 13.20
CA LEU A 106 24.65 -3.90 14.09
C LEU A 106 24.00 -2.97 15.11
N VAL A 107 22.72 -3.18 15.42
CA VAL A 107 21.97 -2.49 16.46
C VAL A 107 21.47 -3.49 17.48
N ARG A 108 21.77 -3.26 18.75
CA ARG A 108 21.35 -4.09 19.90
C ARG A 108 21.28 -3.23 21.17
N ASP A 109 20.26 -3.42 21.99
CA ASP A 109 20.09 -2.75 23.30
C ASP A 109 20.22 -1.21 23.25
N GLY A 110 19.66 -0.58 22.20
CA GLY A 110 19.73 0.87 22.02
C GLY A 110 21.13 1.40 21.67
N ARG A 111 22.04 0.52 21.29
CA ARG A 111 23.41 0.83 20.86
C ARG A 111 23.67 0.29 19.46
N TRP A 112 24.65 0.87 18.79
CA TRP A 112 25.09 0.42 17.48
C TRP A 112 26.59 0.17 17.40
N PHE A 113 26.96 -0.75 16.53
CA PHE A 113 28.32 -1.26 16.36
C PHE A 113 28.67 -1.27 14.87
N GLY A 114 29.85 -0.77 14.52
CA GLY A 114 30.41 -0.97 13.18
C GLY A 114 31.10 -2.33 13.11
N LEU A 115 30.62 -3.21 12.23
CA LEU A 115 31.25 -4.51 12.01
C LEU A 115 32.50 -4.33 11.14
N GLY A 116 33.65 -4.81 11.63
CA GLY A 116 34.92 -4.65 10.94
C GLY A 116 35.52 -3.25 11.00
N CYS A 117 35.09 -2.38 11.91
CA CYS A 117 35.84 -1.16 12.25
C CYS A 117 36.71 -1.38 13.49
N ASP A 118 37.99 -1.06 13.38
CA ASP A 118 38.92 -1.00 14.52
C ASP A 118 38.75 0.29 15.35
N CYS A 119 37.91 1.20 14.86
CA CYS A 119 37.68 2.53 15.42
C CYS A 119 36.51 2.61 16.42
N CYS A 120 35.66 1.58 16.46
CA CYS A 120 34.42 1.61 17.24
C CYS A 120 34.66 1.11 18.68
N PRO A 121 34.02 1.72 19.70
CA PRO A 121 34.05 1.20 21.07
C PRO A 121 33.49 -0.22 21.14
N ALA A 122 34.10 -1.09 21.94
CA ALA A 122 33.66 -2.47 22.12
C ALA A 122 32.25 -2.55 22.74
N GLU A 123 31.92 -1.60 23.61
CA GLU A 123 30.58 -1.43 24.21
C GLU A 123 29.54 -0.85 23.24
N GLY A 124 29.93 -0.45 22.03
CA GLY A 124 29.07 0.18 21.05
C GLY A 124 28.73 1.64 21.36
N SER A 125 28.32 2.36 20.33
CA SER A 125 27.91 3.75 20.45
C SER A 125 26.41 3.85 20.77
N PRO A 126 25.96 4.81 21.61
CA PRO A 126 24.54 4.99 21.87
C PRO A 126 23.80 5.40 20.58
N MET A 127 22.56 4.91 20.42
CA MET A 127 21.66 5.43 19.39
C MET A 127 21.27 6.87 19.70
N PRO A 128 21.24 7.77 18.70
CA PRO A 128 20.77 9.13 18.89
C PRO A 128 19.28 9.13 19.23
N ALA A 129 18.83 10.10 20.02
CA ALA A 129 17.39 10.32 20.21
C ALA A 129 16.78 10.90 18.94
N ASP A 130 15.52 10.56 18.67
CA ASP A 130 14.83 10.98 17.42
C ASP A 130 14.82 12.51 17.26
N ALA A 131 14.69 13.24 18.37
CA ALA A 131 14.70 14.71 18.39
C ALA A 131 16.06 15.33 17.99
N ASP A 132 17.16 14.59 18.14
CA ASP A 132 18.52 15.07 17.88
C ASP A 132 18.97 14.81 16.43
N VAL A 133 18.10 14.24 15.60
CA VAL A 133 18.41 13.88 14.21
C VAL A 133 17.61 14.77 13.26
N PRO A 134 18.21 15.84 12.68
CA PRO A 134 17.50 16.77 11.79
C PRO A 134 16.83 16.09 10.59
N ALA A 135 17.40 14.99 10.09
CA ALA A 135 16.83 14.18 9.02
C ALA A 135 15.42 13.64 9.34
N LEU A 136 15.08 13.49 10.63
CA LEU A 136 13.77 13.01 11.08
C LEU A 136 12.71 14.09 11.09
N ALA A 137 13.07 15.37 11.11
CA ALA A 137 12.12 16.48 11.13
C ALA A 137 11.15 16.42 9.95
N THR A 138 11.60 15.97 8.78
CA THR A 138 10.73 15.79 7.61
C THR A 138 9.77 14.60 7.79
N TYR A 139 10.20 13.49 8.40
CA TYR A 139 9.30 12.36 8.65
C TYR A 139 8.25 12.71 9.69
N VAL A 140 8.66 13.36 10.78
CA VAL A 140 7.78 13.84 11.86
C VAL A 140 6.84 14.93 11.36
N GLY A 141 7.34 15.90 10.59
CA GLY A 141 6.54 16.98 10.02
C GLY A 141 5.51 16.49 8.99
N LEU A 142 5.74 15.34 8.37
CA LEU A 142 4.74 14.68 7.53
C LEU A 142 3.83 13.71 8.35
N GLY A 143 3.97 13.65 9.68
CA GLY A 143 3.14 12.83 10.58
C GLY A 143 3.51 11.34 10.67
N GLN A 144 4.74 10.91 10.35
CA GLN A 144 5.12 9.49 10.52
C GLN A 144 5.32 9.13 11.99
N ALA A 145 4.44 8.29 12.50
CA ALA A 145 4.66 7.54 13.73
C ALA A 145 5.43 6.25 13.41
N VAL A 146 6.53 6.01 14.13
CA VAL A 146 7.23 4.73 14.12
C VAL A 146 6.57 3.81 15.13
N LEU A 147 5.99 2.71 14.66
CA LEU A 147 5.39 1.72 15.55
C LEU A 147 6.46 0.87 16.24
N GLY A 148 6.13 0.36 17.43
CA GLY A 148 7.07 -0.39 18.25
C GLY A 148 7.53 -1.71 17.64
N THR A 149 6.67 -2.38 16.86
CA THR A 149 6.96 -3.68 16.22
C THR A 149 6.25 -3.83 14.89
N ARG A 150 6.71 -4.78 14.05
CA ARG A 150 5.99 -5.18 12.82
C ARG A 150 4.57 -5.62 13.13
N ALA A 151 4.37 -6.41 14.19
CA ALA A 151 3.05 -6.87 14.60
C ALA A 151 2.09 -5.72 14.95
N ALA A 152 2.59 -4.61 15.51
CA ALA A 152 1.79 -3.42 15.73
C ALA A 152 1.33 -2.78 14.41
N MET A 153 2.14 -2.87 13.34
CA MET A 153 1.73 -2.40 12.02
C MET A 153 0.71 -3.32 11.36
N THR A 154 0.78 -4.64 11.57
CA THR A 154 -0.24 -5.58 11.07
C THR A 154 -1.60 -5.26 11.70
N ARG A 155 -1.61 -4.91 12.99
CA ARG A 155 -2.84 -4.51 13.70
C ARG A 155 -3.52 -3.27 13.12
N LEU A 156 -2.81 -2.42 12.38
CA LEU A 156 -3.45 -1.27 11.72
C LEU A 156 -4.41 -1.70 10.62
N ILE A 157 -4.25 -2.90 10.06
CA ILE A 157 -5.06 -3.42 8.97
C ILE A 157 -5.77 -4.73 9.32
N GLU A 158 -5.70 -5.15 10.58
CA GLU A 158 -6.34 -6.39 11.02
C GLU A 158 -7.87 -6.26 10.88
N PRO A 159 -8.53 -7.16 10.13
CA PRO A 159 -9.98 -7.09 9.92
C PRO A 159 -10.78 -7.14 11.23
N LEU A 160 -12.05 -6.74 11.14
CA LEU A 160 -12.98 -6.81 12.25
C LEU A 160 -13.11 -8.27 12.72
N ALA A 161 -12.82 -8.50 13.99
CA ALA A 161 -12.88 -9.83 14.60
C ALA A 161 -14.33 -10.33 14.68
N ALA A 162 -14.52 -11.64 14.53
CA ALA A 162 -15.82 -12.31 14.62
C ALA A 162 -16.53 -12.09 15.98
N THR A 163 -15.79 -11.77 17.03
CA THR A 163 -16.34 -11.48 18.37
C THR A 163 -16.88 -10.05 18.53
N ALA A 164 -16.74 -9.19 17.51
CA ALA A 164 -17.21 -7.81 17.60
C ALA A 164 -18.75 -7.73 17.53
N PRO A 165 -19.43 -6.88 18.33
CA PRO A 165 -20.90 -6.87 18.46
C PRO A 165 -21.71 -6.63 17.18
N ARG A 166 -21.10 -6.10 16.12
CA ARG A 166 -21.75 -5.81 14.82
C ARG A 166 -21.20 -6.64 13.67
N HIS A 167 -20.28 -7.57 13.94
CA HIS A 167 -19.59 -8.34 12.90
C HIS A 167 -20.57 -9.02 11.94
N ASP A 168 -21.51 -9.81 12.48
CA ASP A 168 -22.42 -10.61 11.66
C ASP A 168 -23.43 -9.76 10.89
N ALA A 169 -23.91 -8.68 11.51
CA ALA A 169 -24.81 -7.73 10.85
C ALA A 169 -24.13 -7.02 9.68
N LEU A 170 -22.87 -6.62 9.83
CA LEU A 170 -22.08 -5.99 8.77
C LEU A 170 -21.75 -7.00 7.66
N ALA A 171 -21.36 -8.23 8.01
CA ALA A 171 -21.06 -9.27 7.04
C ALA A 171 -22.29 -9.58 6.17
N ARG A 172 -23.46 -9.78 6.80
CA ARG A 172 -24.72 -10.01 6.09
C ARG A 172 -25.09 -8.84 5.16
N ALA A 173 -25.00 -7.60 5.64
CA ALA A 173 -25.32 -6.43 4.83
C ALA A 173 -24.39 -6.28 3.61
N ILE A 174 -23.11 -6.64 3.74
CA ILE A 174 -22.17 -6.68 2.60
C ILE A 174 -22.59 -7.76 1.60
N SER A 175 -22.93 -8.97 2.05
CA SER A 175 -23.41 -10.04 1.17
C SER A 175 -24.69 -9.66 0.43
N GLU A 176 -25.67 -9.08 1.12
CA GLU A 176 -26.94 -8.61 0.53
C GLU A 176 -26.67 -7.58 -0.58
N TRP A 177 -25.75 -6.63 -0.36
CA TRP A 177 -25.36 -5.68 -1.40
C TRP A 177 -24.72 -6.39 -2.60
N GLN A 178 -23.86 -7.39 -2.36
CA GLN A 178 -23.19 -8.15 -3.42
C GLN A 178 -24.18 -8.97 -4.25
N GLU A 179 -25.18 -9.56 -3.61
CA GLU A 179 -26.26 -10.30 -4.26
C GLU A 179 -27.11 -9.37 -5.13
N GLN A 180 -27.50 -8.20 -4.62
CA GLN A 180 -28.24 -7.19 -5.39
C GLN A 180 -27.44 -6.73 -6.63
N TYR A 181 -26.14 -6.48 -6.47
CA TYR A 181 -25.29 -6.10 -7.59
C TYR A 181 -25.18 -7.23 -8.62
N ALA A 182 -24.94 -8.47 -8.17
CA ALA A 182 -24.84 -9.62 -9.07
C ALA A 182 -26.15 -9.85 -9.85
N TRP A 183 -27.30 -9.68 -9.21
CA TRP A 183 -28.61 -9.75 -9.86
C TRP A 183 -28.76 -8.66 -10.92
N SER A 184 -28.41 -7.40 -10.61
CA SER A 184 -28.49 -6.29 -11.56
C SER A 184 -27.64 -6.48 -12.82
N VAL A 185 -26.53 -7.23 -12.73
CA VAL A 185 -25.69 -7.56 -13.89
C VAL A 185 -26.38 -8.58 -14.80
N VAL A 186 -27.10 -9.54 -14.22
CA VAL A 186 -27.83 -10.56 -14.99
C VAL A 186 -29.02 -9.93 -15.71
N THR A 187 -29.76 -9.04 -15.04
CA THR A 187 -30.89 -8.31 -15.64
C THR A 187 -30.43 -7.41 -16.78
N ASP A 188 -29.36 -6.61 -16.60
CA ASP A 188 -28.78 -5.77 -17.66
C ASP A 188 -28.41 -6.58 -18.93
N VAL A 189 -27.82 -7.77 -18.75
CA VAL A 189 -27.46 -8.65 -19.86
C VAL A 189 -28.71 -9.25 -20.53
N GLY A 190 -29.73 -9.60 -19.74
CA GLY A 190 -31.03 -10.04 -20.23
C GLY A 190 -31.69 -9.00 -21.12
N ASP A 191 -31.79 -7.75 -20.64
CA ASP A 191 -32.36 -6.61 -21.37
C ASP A 191 -31.60 -6.33 -22.67
N GLN A 192 -30.26 -6.39 -22.63
CA GLN A 192 -29.42 -6.23 -23.82
C GLN A 192 -29.63 -7.35 -24.84
N LEU A 193 -29.75 -8.60 -24.38
CA LEU A 193 -29.98 -9.75 -25.25
C LEU A 193 -31.39 -9.68 -25.87
N GLU A 194 -32.41 -9.31 -25.10
CA GLU A 194 -33.77 -9.09 -25.61
C GLU A 194 -33.79 -7.95 -26.62
N ALA A 195 -33.14 -6.82 -26.34
CA ALA A 195 -33.03 -5.70 -27.28
C ALA A 195 -32.35 -6.10 -28.61
N LEU A 196 -31.39 -7.03 -28.56
CA LEU A 196 -30.69 -7.53 -29.75
C LEU A 196 -31.43 -8.65 -30.49
N THR A 197 -32.18 -9.50 -29.78
CA THR A 197 -32.77 -10.73 -30.35
C THR A 197 -34.28 -10.64 -30.56
N GLY A 198 -34.96 -9.72 -29.88
CA GLY A 198 -36.42 -9.60 -29.84
C GLY A 198 -37.12 -10.77 -29.13
N VAL A 199 -36.38 -11.59 -28.38
CA VAL A 199 -36.91 -12.73 -27.61
C VAL A 199 -36.71 -12.45 -26.12
N GLY A 200 -37.80 -12.18 -25.41
CA GLY A 200 -37.77 -12.03 -23.96
C GLY A 200 -37.43 -13.36 -23.28
N LEU A 201 -36.46 -13.33 -22.37
CA LEU A 201 -36.22 -14.42 -21.43
C LEU A 201 -37.08 -14.13 -20.21
N GLU A 202 -38.30 -14.69 -20.14
CA GLU A 202 -39.06 -14.68 -18.90
C GLU A 202 -38.25 -15.47 -17.85
N ALA A 203 -37.65 -14.75 -16.90
CA ALA A 203 -37.00 -15.35 -15.75
C ALA A 203 -38.11 -15.88 -14.83
N ASP A 204 -38.52 -17.13 -15.03
CA ASP A 204 -39.40 -17.84 -14.10
C ASP A 204 -38.64 -18.04 -12.78
N ALA A 205 -38.80 -17.10 -11.85
CA ALA A 205 -38.18 -17.10 -10.52
C ALA A 205 -38.74 -18.17 -9.56
N SER A 206 -39.45 -19.19 -10.06
CA SER A 206 -40.12 -20.20 -9.23
C SER A 206 -39.52 -21.61 -9.23
N ASP A 207 -38.49 -21.90 -10.03
CA ASP A 207 -37.82 -23.21 -9.93
C ASP A 207 -36.70 -23.18 -8.89
N GLY A 208 -37.11 -23.48 -7.66
CA GLY A 208 -36.26 -23.58 -6.49
C GLY A 208 -35.04 -24.46 -6.74
N TYR A 209 -33.88 -23.92 -6.36
CA TYR A 209 -32.67 -24.69 -6.12
C TYR A 209 -32.94 -25.62 -4.93
N GLY A 210 -33.50 -26.79 -5.24
CA GLY A 210 -33.81 -27.85 -4.29
C GLY A 210 -32.55 -28.33 -3.59
N ASP A 211 -32.53 -28.05 -2.29
CA ASP A 211 -31.74 -28.70 -1.26
C ASP A 211 -31.51 -30.20 -1.55
N ALA A 212 -30.25 -30.55 -1.84
CA ALA A 212 -29.79 -31.92 -1.90
C ALA A 212 -28.80 -32.15 -0.76
N GLY A 213 -29.34 -32.57 0.38
CA GLY A 213 -28.69 -33.56 1.24
C GLY A 213 -28.26 -33.07 2.61
N ARG A 214 -29.19 -33.08 3.56
CA ARG A 214 -28.89 -33.51 4.92
C ARG A 214 -30.09 -34.20 5.56
N ASP A 215 -30.06 -35.53 5.49
CA ASP A 215 -30.72 -36.38 6.46
C ASP A 215 -30.10 -36.09 7.84
N ASP A 216 -30.91 -35.64 8.80
CA ASP A 216 -30.80 -36.10 10.19
C ASP A 216 -32.07 -35.75 10.97
N GLU A 217 -32.63 -36.81 11.55
CA GLU A 217 -33.86 -36.86 12.31
C GLU A 217 -33.82 -35.98 13.56
N CYS A 218 -34.86 -35.17 13.77
CA CYS A 218 -35.33 -34.85 15.12
C CYS A 218 -36.80 -34.44 15.08
N GLY A 219 -37.65 -35.36 15.55
CA GLY A 219 -39.07 -35.09 15.77
C GLY A 219 -39.28 -34.10 16.90
N PHE A 220 -40.20 -33.17 16.70
CA PHE A 220 -40.94 -32.56 17.79
C PHE A 220 -42.31 -32.07 17.28
N ASP A 221 -43.28 -32.17 18.17
CA ASP A 221 -44.71 -32.26 17.89
C ASP A 221 -45.34 -31.00 17.29
N ARG A 222 -46.31 -31.23 16.39
CA ARG A 222 -47.32 -30.28 15.96
C ARG A 222 -48.31 -30.08 17.10
N GLU A 223 -48.47 -28.84 17.56
CA GLU A 223 -49.73 -28.25 18.04
C GLU A 223 -49.45 -26.79 18.45
N ASP A 224 -49.74 -25.84 17.56
CA ASP A 224 -50.62 -24.73 17.92
C ASP A 224 -50.99 -23.92 16.67
N SER A 225 -52.30 -23.90 16.45
CA SER A 225 -53.03 -23.05 15.52
C SER A 225 -52.90 -21.59 15.92
N PHE A 226 -52.53 -20.71 14.99
CA PHE A 226 -52.94 -19.31 15.05
C PHE A 226 -53.30 -18.82 13.65
N ASP A 227 -54.61 -18.65 13.46
CA ASP A 227 -55.22 -17.95 12.32
C ASP A 227 -54.77 -16.49 12.33
N CYS A 228 -54.08 -16.06 11.29
CA CYS A 228 -53.95 -14.65 10.90
C CYS A 228 -54.11 -14.59 9.38
N GLU A 229 -55.34 -14.76 8.91
CA GLU A 229 -55.75 -14.24 7.61
C GLU A 229 -55.78 -12.71 7.70
N ASP A 230 -54.64 -12.08 7.49
CA ASP A 230 -54.60 -10.68 7.04
C ASP A 230 -54.02 -10.70 5.63
N SER A 231 -54.93 -10.68 4.67
CA SER A 231 -54.69 -10.39 3.27
C SER A 231 -54.02 -9.03 3.15
N PHE A 232 -52.70 -9.01 3.15
CA PHE A 232 -51.93 -7.92 2.59
C PHE A 232 -52.06 -8.06 1.06
N ASP A 233 -52.81 -7.15 0.45
CA ASP A 233 -52.70 -6.86 -0.98
C ASP A 233 -51.25 -6.44 -1.22
N GLY A 234 -50.39 -7.42 -1.51
CA GLY A 234 -49.05 -7.18 -2.03
C GLY A 234 -49.22 -6.63 -3.42
N ASP A 235 -49.25 -5.31 -3.54
CA ASP A 235 -48.76 -4.65 -4.74
C ASP A 235 -47.43 -5.32 -5.07
N ALA A 236 -47.37 -6.01 -6.20
CA ALA A 236 -46.14 -6.52 -6.76
C ALA A 236 -45.21 -5.32 -6.93
N LEU A 237 -44.39 -5.07 -5.91
CA LEU A 237 -43.22 -4.22 -6.04
C LEU A 237 -42.43 -4.83 -7.19
N ASP A 238 -42.13 -4.03 -8.20
CA ASP A 238 -41.27 -4.43 -9.31
C ASP A 238 -40.09 -5.24 -8.74
N ASP A 239 -40.04 -6.54 -9.07
CA ASP A 239 -39.09 -7.53 -8.55
C ASP A 239 -37.66 -7.29 -9.11
N ASP A 240 -37.53 -6.31 -9.99
CA ASP A 240 -36.28 -5.78 -10.48
C ASP A 240 -35.67 -4.91 -9.38
N GLY A 241 -34.71 -5.48 -8.65
CA GLY A 241 -33.89 -4.75 -7.69
C GLY A 241 -33.26 -3.47 -8.27
N PRO A 242 -32.55 -2.68 -7.45
CA PRO A 242 -32.03 -1.37 -7.86
C PRO A 242 -31.16 -1.47 -9.14
N PRO A 243 -31.32 -0.53 -10.10
CA PRO A 243 -30.50 -0.52 -11.32
C PRO A 243 -29.00 -0.49 -11.00
N ARG A 244 -28.20 -1.19 -11.80
CA ARG A 244 -26.75 -1.29 -11.62
C ARG A 244 -26.07 0.07 -11.48
N ALA A 245 -26.46 1.04 -12.32
CA ALA A 245 -25.92 2.40 -12.29
C ALA A 245 -26.13 3.09 -10.93
N MET A 246 -27.30 2.91 -10.31
CA MET A 246 -27.60 3.49 -9.00
C MET A 246 -26.75 2.88 -7.88
N LEU A 247 -26.52 1.56 -7.93
CA LEU A 247 -25.62 0.88 -6.99
C LEU A 247 -24.18 1.37 -7.13
N VAL A 248 -23.70 1.56 -8.36
CA VAL A 248 -22.36 2.10 -8.65
C VAL A 248 -22.25 3.53 -8.13
N GLU A 249 -23.17 4.43 -8.47
CA GLU A 249 -23.14 5.82 -8.01
C GLU A 249 -23.15 5.93 -6.49
N ALA A 250 -24.03 5.19 -5.82
CA ALA A 250 -24.11 5.15 -4.37
C ALA A 250 -22.79 4.66 -3.74
N ALA A 251 -22.19 3.61 -4.31
CA ALA A 251 -20.88 3.11 -3.88
C ALA A 251 -19.79 4.16 -4.03
N LEU A 252 -19.70 4.82 -5.19
CA LEU A 252 -18.69 5.83 -5.47
C LEU A 252 -18.82 7.05 -4.54
N LEU A 253 -20.04 7.50 -4.24
CA LEU A 253 -20.27 8.56 -3.25
C LEU A 253 -19.82 8.16 -1.84
N CYS A 254 -20.05 6.91 -1.43
CA CYS A 254 -19.54 6.40 -0.16
C CYS A 254 -18.01 6.33 -0.14
N TRP A 255 -17.39 5.95 -1.26
CA TRP A 255 -15.93 5.99 -1.43
C TRP A 255 -15.38 7.41 -1.35
N ARG A 256 -16.02 8.40 -1.96
CA ARG A 256 -15.64 9.82 -1.81
C ARG A 256 -15.70 10.24 -0.35
N ALA A 257 -16.81 9.97 0.34
CA ALA A 257 -16.97 10.34 1.74
C ALA A 257 -15.88 9.70 2.63
N LEU A 258 -15.53 8.43 2.38
CA LEU A 258 -14.40 7.77 3.04
C LEU A 258 -13.08 8.48 2.72
N LEU A 259 -12.79 8.71 1.44
CA LEU A 259 -11.52 9.24 0.95
C LEU A 259 -11.31 10.72 1.26
N CYS A 260 -12.34 11.50 1.55
CA CYS A 260 -12.25 12.90 1.98
C CYS A 260 -12.30 13.07 3.52
N ASP A 261 -12.40 11.97 4.28
CA ASP A 261 -12.63 11.93 5.73
C ASP A 261 -13.93 12.59 6.22
N GLU A 262 -14.97 12.57 5.41
CA GLU A 262 -16.26 13.19 5.76
C GLU A 262 -17.12 12.27 6.65
N THR A 263 -16.50 11.25 7.27
CA THR A 263 -17.21 10.08 7.81
C THR A 263 -16.79 9.75 9.23
N SER A 264 -17.75 9.78 10.15
CA SER A 264 -17.58 9.24 11.51
C SER A 264 -17.54 7.71 11.49
N ASP A 265 -17.09 7.08 12.59
CA ASP A 265 -17.09 5.62 12.70
C ASP A 265 -18.50 5.00 12.55
N SER A 266 -19.53 5.68 13.05
CA SER A 266 -20.92 5.22 12.90
C SER A 266 -21.41 5.37 11.46
N ALA A 267 -21.06 6.46 10.77
CA ALA A 267 -21.39 6.66 9.37
C ALA A 267 -20.67 5.62 8.50
N LEU A 268 -19.38 5.35 8.76
CA LEU A 268 -18.61 4.33 8.06
C LEU A 268 -19.27 2.96 8.14
N GLN A 269 -19.76 2.56 9.32
CA GLN A 269 -20.45 1.28 9.48
C GLN A 269 -21.73 1.19 8.65
N ALA A 270 -22.49 2.29 8.53
CA ALA A 270 -23.69 2.33 7.70
C ALA A 270 -23.38 2.26 6.19
N MET A 271 -22.28 2.87 5.75
CA MET A 271 -21.86 2.85 4.34
C MET A 271 -21.05 1.61 3.95
N LEU A 272 -20.62 0.80 4.93
CA LEU A 272 -19.69 -0.30 4.70
C LEU A 272 -20.13 -1.27 3.58
N PRO A 273 -21.42 -1.66 3.45
CA PRO A 273 -21.87 -2.47 2.32
C PRO A 273 -21.58 -1.85 0.95
N ALA A 274 -21.88 -0.56 0.79
CA ALA A 274 -21.65 0.16 -0.46
C ALA A 274 -20.17 0.47 -0.74
N ILE A 275 -19.30 0.42 0.28
CA ILE A 275 -17.85 0.59 0.11
C ILE A 275 -17.18 -0.75 -0.22
N VAL A 276 -17.48 -1.79 0.56
CA VAL A 276 -16.80 -3.10 0.52
C VAL A 276 -17.42 -4.03 -0.53
N GLY A 277 -18.74 -4.02 -0.65
CA GLY A 277 -19.49 -4.82 -1.60
C GLY A 277 -18.94 -4.76 -3.03
N PRO A 278 -18.73 -3.56 -3.62
CA PRO A 278 -18.20 -3.39 -4.97
C PRO A 278 -16.87 -4.08 -5.22
N LEU A 279 -16.02 -4.21 -4.20
CA LEU A 279 -14.64 -4.68 -4.37
C LEU A 279 -14.55 -6.16 -4.74
N ARG A 280 -15.63 -6.92 -4.59
CA ARG A 280 -15.71 -8.31 -5.06
C ARG A 280 -15.72 -8.39 -6.59
N PHE A 281 -16.15 -7.32 -7.26
CA PHE A 281 -16.20 -7.21 -8.71
C PHE A 281 -14.95 -6.50 -9.22
N CYS A 282 -14.15 -7.19 -10.03
CA CYS A 282 -12.84 -6.70 -10.47
C CYS A 282 -12.93 -5.36 -11.21
N ASP A 283 -13.96 -5.16 -12.02
CA ASP A 283 -14.08 -3.95 -12.85
C ASP A 283 -14.18 -2.70 -11.96
N LEU A 284 -15.05 -2.74 -10.94
CA LEU A 284 -15.21 -1.65 -9.98
C LEU A 284 -13.97 -1.49 -9.10
N ARG A 285 -13.44 -2.59 -8.55
CA ARG A 285 -12.23 -2.56 -7.71
C ARG A 285 -11.05 -1.95 -8.46
N ASP A 286 -10.79 -2.43 -9.67
CA ASP A 286 -9.62 -2.06 -10.44
C ASP A 286 -9.77 -0.64 -10.99
N ALA A 287 -10.99 -0.19 -11.29
CA ALA A 287 -11.27 1.20 -11.64
C ALA A 287 -11.02 2.18 -10.48
N ILE A 288 -11.46 1.83 -9.26
CA ILE A 288 -11.15 2.60 -8.03
C ILE A 288 -9.63 2.67 -7.82
N ILE A 289 -8.94 1.53 -7.94
CA ILE A 289 -7.47 1.48 -7.81
C ILE A 289 -6.80 2.35 -8.88
N ALA A 290 -7.22 2.27 -10.14
CA ALA A 290 -6.65 3.07 -11.22
C ALA A 290 -6.87 4.58 -10.99
N TRP A 291 -7.99 4.95 -10.37
CA TRP A 291 -8.29 6.34 -10.01
C TRP A 291 -7.36 6.87 -8.91
N ILE A 292 -7.25 6.15 -7.80
CA ILE A 292 -6.46 6.60 -6.63
C ILE A 292 -4.96 6.30 -6.76
N CYS A 293 -4.57 5.39 -7.66
CA CYS A 293 -3.19 5.00 -7.95
C CYS A 293 -2.86 5.22 -9.43
N PRO A 294 -2.86 6.46 -9.94
CA PRO A 294 -2.62 6.73 -11.36
C PRO A 294 -1.29 6.13 -11.85
N GLY A 295 -1.33 5.52 -13.03
CA GLY A 295 -0.19 4.91 -13.70
C GLY A 295 -0.01 3.42 -13.45
N THR A 296 -0.68 2.82 -12.45
CA THR A 296 -0.68 1.36 -12.24
C THR A 296 -1.45 0.62 -13.33
N MET A 297 -2.57 1.19 -13.76
CA MET A 297 -3.38 0.77 -14.89
C MET A 297 -3.86 2.02 -15.65
N THR A 298 -3.95 1.95 -16.97
CA THR A 298 -4.52 3.01 -17.80
C THR A 298 -6.04 2.96 -17.75
N LEU A 299 -6.68 4.13 -17.63
CA LEU A 299 -8.15 4.22 -17.64
C LEU A 299 -8.77 3.79 -18.98
N ASP A 300 -7.97 3.67 -20.05
CA ASP A 300 -8.40 3.13 -21.35
C ASP A 300 -8.85 1.66 -21.29
N HIS A 301 -8.55 0.97 -20.18
CA HIS A 301 -9.02 -0.40 -19.92
C HIS A 301 -10.25 -0.46 -19.00
N VAL A 302 -10.76 0.69 -18.56
CA VAL A 302 -11.97 0.81 -17.75
C VAL A 302 -13.12 1.22 -18.67
N ASP A 303 -14.31 0.70 -18.39
CA ASP A 303 -15.54 1.09 -19.09
C ASP A 303 -15.70 2.63 -19.10
N PRO A 304 -15.93 3.28 -20.26
CA PRO A 304 -16.05 4.74 -20.35
C PRO A 304 -17.16 5.33 -19.46
N ASP A 305 -18.28 4.63 -19.29
CA ASP A 305 -19.39 5.09 -18.47
C ASP A 305 -18.99 5.05 -16.99
N LEU A 306 -18.25 4.01 -16.58
CA LEU A 306 -17.69 3.94 -15.24
C LEU A 306 -16.61 5.01 -14.98
N VAL A 307 -15.80 5.35 -16.00
CA VAL A 307 -14.84 6.46 -15.89
C VAL A 307 -15.56 7.79 -15.66
N GLU A 308 -16.69 8.02 -16.35
CA GLU A 308 -17.50 9.21 -16.14
C GLU A 308 -18.16 9.20 -14.74
N SER A 309 -18.68 8.05 -14.28
CA SER A 309 -19.19 7.93 -12.90
C SER A 309 -18.10 8.20 -11.85
N LEU A 310 -16.86 7.74 -12.04
CA LEU A 310 -15.73 8.07 -11.15
C LEU A 310 -15.48 9.58 -11.13
N ARG A 311 -15.47 10.21 -12.30
CA ARG A 311 -15.28 11.66 -12.40
C ARG A 311 -16.37 12.42 -11.66
N LEU A 312 -17.64 12.04 -11.85
CA LEU A 312 -18.79 12.72 -11.28
C LEU A 312 -18.93 12.48 -9.76
N CYS A 313 -18.73 11.23 -9.32
CA CYS A 313 -19.00 10.83 -7.94
C CYS A 313 -17.77 10.85 -7.03
N LEU A 314 -16.59 10.40 -7.50
CA LEU A 314 -15.35 10.45 -6.72
C LEU A 314 -14.70 11.82 -6.79
N GLY A 315 -14.76 12.48 -7.95
CA GLY A 315 -14.15 13.77 -8.22
C GLY A 315 -12.68 13.69 -8.65
N ASP A 316 -12.27 14.70 -9.45
CA ASP A 316 -10.90 14.87 -9.95
C ASP A 316 -9.92 15.28 -8.83
N ASP A 317 -10.43 15.84 -7.73
CA ASP A 317 -9.66 16.19 -6.54
C ASP A 317 -9.03 14.95 -5.90
N VAL A 318 -9.81 13.87 -5.72
CA VAL A 318 -9.37 12.59 -5.12
C VAL A 318 -8.34 11.84 -5.98
N ARG A 319 -8.23 12.21 -7.25
CA ARG A 319 -7.26 11.63 -8.17
C ARG A 319 -5.90 12.26 -7.94
N ALA A 320 -4.92 11.46 -7.52
CA ALA A 320 -3.55 11.94 -7.44
C ALA A 320 -3.08 12.45 -8.83
N PRO A 321 -2.22 13.48 -8.89
CA PRO A 321 -1.73 13.99 -10.16
C PRO A 321 -0.97 12.89 -10.90
N GLY A 322 -1.40 12.62 -12.14
CA GLY A 322 -0.75 11.65 -13.03
C GLY A 322 0.68 12.06 -13.42
N PRO A 323 1.43 11.20 -14.12
CA PRO A 323 2.76 11.54 -14.58
C PRO A 323 2.73 12.78 -15.47
N VAL A 324 3.41 13.85 -15.03
CA VAL A 324 3.73 14.99 -15.89
C VAL A 324 4.78 14.51 -16.88
N PRO A 325 4.53 14.54 -18.20
CA PRO A 325 5.56 14.16 -19.16
C PRO A 325 6.78 15.07 -18.97
N GLY A 326 7.92 14.47 -18.62
CA GLY A 326 9.19 15.18 -18.59
C GLY A 326 9.53 15.72 -19.99
N PRO A 327 10.34 16.79 -20.09
CA PRO A 327 10.73 17.32 -21.38
C PRO A 327 11.38 16.20 -22.20
N VAL A 328 10.77 15.91 -23.35
CA VAL A 328 11.26 14.93 -24.32
C VAL A 328 12.67 15.35 -24.69
N SER A 329 13.68 14.62 -24.22
CA SER A 329 15.04 14.86 -24.64
C SER A 329 15.13 14.50 -26.11
N GLY A 330 15.15 15.52 -26.97
CA GLY A 330 15.38 15.37 -28.40
C GLY A 330 16.71 14.64 -28.66
N PRO A 331 16.89 14.09 -29.87
CA PRO A 331 18.05 13.26 -30.18
C PRO A 331 19.34 14.01 -29.89
N VAL A 332 20.17 13.44 -29.02
CA VAL A 332 21.51 13.94 -28.71
C VAL A 332 22.34 13.86 -29.99
N SER A 333 22.50 14.98 -30.68
CA SER A 333 23.48 15.13 -31.74
C SER A 333 24.86 15.01 -31.12
N GLY A 334 25.52 13.89 -31.37
CA GLY A 334 26.86 13.60 -30.89
C GLY A 334 27.86 14.64 -31.40
N GLN A 335 28.45 15.39 -30.47
CA GLN A 335 29.73 16.07 -30.62
C GLN A 335 30.30 16.26 -29.21
N GLY A 336 31.09 15.27 -28.78
CA GLY A 336 31.85 15.38 -27.54
C GLY A 336 32.97 16.43 -27.67
N PRO A 337 33.19 17.30 -26.69
CA PRO A 337 34.32 18.22 -26.75
C PRO A 337 35.59 17.50 -26.29
N HIS A 338 36.59 17.52 -27.18
CA HIS A 338 37.96 17.12 -26.91
C HIS A 338 38.52 17.83 -25.65
N ARG A 339 39.07 17.06 -24.71
CA ARG A 339 39.85 17.56 -23.58
C ARG A 339 41.26 17.97 -24.06
N GLY A 340 41.57 19.26 -24.01
CA GLY A 340 42.94 19.79 -24.06
C GLY A 340 43.52 20.00 -22.64
N PRO A 341 44.86 20.07 -22.47
CA PRO A 341 45.49 19.96 -21.17
C PRO A 341 45.49 21.25 -20.36
N HIS A 342 45.53 21.06 -19.04
CA HIS A 342 45.51 22.05 -17.96
C HIS A 342 46.43 23.26 -18.15
N GLN A 343 45.88 24.46 -17.93
CA GLN A 343 46.64 25.62 -17.48
C GLN A 343 46.02 26.16 -16.20
N ALA A 344 46.81 26.13 -15.12
CA ALA A 344 46.46 26.63 -13.81
C ALA A 344 46.47 28.17 -13.82
N LEU A 345 45.32 28.79 -13.57
CA LEU A 345 45.27 30.19 -13.15
C LEU A 345 45.17 30.28 -11.62
N ARG A 346 46.15 30.97 -11.06
CA ARG A 346 46.30 31.32 -9.64
C ARG A 346 45.35 32.51 -9.33
N PRO A 347 44.56 32.50 -8.25
CA PRO A 347 43.71 33.64 -7.90
C PRO A 347 44.53 34.79 -7.27
N PRO A 348 44.11 36.06 -7.44
CA PRO A 348 44.73 37.19 -6.77
C PRO A 348 44.36 37.24 -5.27
N PRO A 349 45.19 37.83 -4.40
CA PRO A 349 44.92 37.85 -2.97
C PRO A 349 44.10 39.08 -2.56
N GLY A 350 43.21 38.87 -1.60
CA GLY A 350 42.66 39.92 -0.75
C GLY A 350 41.32 40.48 -1.21
N GLU A 351 40.23 39.89 -0.72
CA GLU A 351 39.13 40.62 -0.11
C GLU A 351 38.22 39.64 0.64
N SER A 352 37.97 39.95 1.91
CA SER A 352 37.10 39.20 2.81
C SER A 352 35.65 39.39 2.37
N LEU A 353 35.01 38.32 1.89
CA LEU A 353 33.57 38.29 1.61
C LEU A 353 32.89 37.39 2.65
N ALA A 354 32.27 38.04 3.64
CA ALA A 354 31.29 37.42 4.51
C ALA A 354 30.14 36.83 3.66
N PRO A 355 29.53 35.70 4.07
CA PRO A 355 28.43 35.11 3.31
C PRO A 355 27.23 36.05 3.28
N PRO A 356 26.52 36.17 2.13
CA PRO A 356 25.37 37.04 2.03
C PRO A 356 24.25 36.54 2.96
N SER A 357 23.82 37.42 3.85
CA SER A 357 22.58 37.35 4.61
C SER A 357 21.38 37.50 3.67
N GLY A 358 21.12 36.46 2.89
CA GLY A 358 19.90 36.28 2.13
C GLY A 358 18.79 35.76 3.04
N ARG A 359 17.96 36.68 3.53
CA ARG A 359 16.70 36.42 4.22
C ARG A 359 15.76 35.67 3.27
N TRP A 360 15.66 34.35 3.41
CA TRP A 360 14.63 33.58 2.73
C TRP A 360 13.29 33.99 3.34
N LEU A 361 12.45 34.66 2.54
CA LEU A 361 11.03 34.74 2.85
C LEU A 361 10.50 33.31 2.91
N ALA A 362 10.11 32.88 4.10
CA ALA A 362 9.15 31.81 4.25
C ALA A 362 7.88 32.26 3.53
N VAL A 363 7.55 31.62 2.41
CA VAL A 363 6.18 31.65 1.89
C VAL A 363 5.37 30.80 2.86
N ALA A 364 4.86 31.43 3.91
CA ALA A 364 3.67 30.96 4.59
C ALA A 364 2.49 31.22 3.64
N GLY A 365 1.87 30.16 3.15
CA GLY A 365 0.74 30.25 2.23
C GLY A 365 -0.12 28.99 2.27
N ALA A 366 -1.37 29.19 2.70
CA ALA A 366 -2.54 28.31 2.68
C ALA A 366 -2.62 27.20 3.74
N HIS A 367 -3.63 27.31 4.61
CA HIS A 367 -4.11 26.28 5.51
C HIS A 367 -5.18 25.40 4.84
N ASP A 368 -5.10 24.11 5.17
CA ASP A 368 -6.15 23.12 5.48
C ASP A 368 -6.86 22.26 4.42
N ASP A 369 -6.82 22.54 3.11
CA ASP A 369 -7.49 21.63 2.13
C ASP A 369 -6.56 20.57 1.50
N ASP A 370 -5.25 20.83 1.42
CA ASP A 370 -4.26 19.98 0.71
C ASP A 370 -3.77 18.78 1.57
N GLU A 371 -3.91 18.87 2.90
CA GLU A 371 -3.51 17.80 3.82
C GLU A 371 -4.55 16.66 3.84
N ALA A 372 -5.83 17.00 3.59
CA ALA A 372 -6.91 16.03 3.52
C ALA A 372 -6.70 15.03 2.40
N LEU A 373 -6.11 15.39 1.25
CA LEU A 373 -5.84 14.44 0.15
C LEU A 373 -4.39 13.99 0.05
N ALA A 374 -3.55 14.37 1.02
CA ALA A 374 -2.19 13.89 1.09
C ALA A 374 -2.18 12.34 1.09
N PRO A 375 -1.22 11.70 0.40
CA PRO A 375 -1.23 10.24 0.26
C PRO A 375 -1.30 9.45 1.59
N ARG A 376 -0.93 10.07 2.70
CA ARG A 376 -1.00 9.47 4.04
C ARG A 376 -2.39 9.51 4.66
N ALA A 377 -3.17 10.55 4.40
CA ALA A 377 -4.55 10.64 4.84
C ALA A 377 -5.39 9.53 4.22
N ILE A 378 -5.19 9.28 2.91
CA ILE A 378 -5.81 8.15 2.19
C ILE A 378 -5.37 6.81 2.80
N ALA A 379 -4.07 6.60 3.06
CA ALA A 379 -3.60 5.37 3.69
C ALA A 379 -4.28 5.12 5.06
N ALA A 380 -4.39 6.14 5.91
CA ALA A 380 -5.03 6.02 7.22
C ALA A 380 -6.53 5.70 7.12
N ARG A 381 -7.23 6.27 6.13
CA ARG A 381 -8.65 5.96 5.86
C ARG A 381 -8.85 4.54 5.35
N LEU A 382 -7.97 4.06 4.47
CA LEU A 382 -7.98 2.67 4.01
C LEU A 382 -7.63 1.70 5.15
N GLU A 383 -6.71 2.05 6.05
CA GLU A 383 -6.46 1.28 7.28
C GLU A 383 -7.71 1.24 8.18
N ARG A 384 -8.41 2.37 8.34
CA ARG A 384 -9.70 2.42 9.06
C ARG A 384 -10.74 1.49 8.41
N LEU A 385 -10.82 1.48 7.07
CA LEU A 385 -11.70 0.60 6.33
C LEU A 385 -11.34 -0.89 6.55
N CYS A 386 -10.06 -1.25 6.50
CA CYS A 386 -9.60 -2.63 6.78
C CYS A 386 -10.11 -3.10 8.15
N ARG A 387 -9.91 -2.29 9.20
CA ARG A 387 -10.33 -2.64 10.57
C ARG A 387 -11.84 -2.69 10.78
N ALA A 388 -12.61 -1.95 9.98
CA ALA A 388 -14.06 -1.96 10.03
C ALA A 388 -14.67 -3.18 9.30
N THR A 389 -13.92 -3.81 8.41
CA THR A 389 -14.44 -4.85 7.51
C THR A 389 -14.41 -6.23 8.18
N PRO A 390 -15.55 -6.97 8.21
CA PRO A 390 -15.58 -8.37 8.64
C PRO A 390 -14.58 -9.23 7.87
N THR A 391 -13.93 -10.18 8.55
CA THR A 391 -12.84 -10.99 7.97
C THR A 391 -13.24 -11.68 6.66
N ALA A 392 -14.50 -12.14 6.56
CA ALA A 392 -15.03 -12.82 5.37
C ALA A 392 -15.02 -11.97 4.08
N HIS A 393 -15.01 -10.64 4.20
CA HIS A 393 -15.01 -9.71 3.05
C HIS A 393 -13.74 -8.86 2.97
N ALA A 394 -12.73 -9.14 3.80
CA ALA A 394 -11.58 -8.25 3.97
C ALA A 394 -10.52 -8.39 2.87
N ALA A 395 -10.41 -9.54 2.18
CA ALA A 395 -9.36 -9.75 1.18
C ALA A 395 -9.38 -8.71 0.03
N PRO A 396 -10.54 -8.38 -0.59
CA PRO A 396 -10.61 -7.30 -1.57
C PRO A 396 -10.22 -5.93 -1.02
N VAL A 397 -10.62 -5.58 0.21
CA VAL A 397 -10.25 -4.30 0.86
C VAL A 397 -8.74 -4.23 1.08
N LEU A 398 -8.15 -5.30 1.61
CA LEU A 398 -6.71 -5.43 1.81
C LEU A 398 -5.94 -5.32 0.49
N SER A 399 -6.51 -5.80 -0.62
CA SER A 399 -5.90 -5.67 -1.94
C SER A 399 -5.86 -4.23 -2.46
N VAL A 400 -6.91 -3.43 -2.21
CA VAL A 400 -6.93 -2.00 -2.53
C VAL A 400 -5.89 -1.27 -1.69
N PHE A 401 -5.85 -1.54 -0.38
CA PHE A 401 -4.82 -0.96 0.49
C PHE A 401 -3.40 -1.38 0.09
N ALA A 402 -3.20 -2.64 -0.29
CA ALA A 402 -1.90 -3.13 -0.77
C ALA A 402 -1.46 -2.42 -2.05
N ALA A 403 -2.35 -2.28 -3.03
CA ALA A 403 -2.09 -1.58 -4.27
C ALA A 403 -1.72 -0.11 -4.00
N TYR A 404 -2.48 0.55 -3.12
CA TYR A 404 -2.24 1.92 -2.72
C TYR A 404 -0.91 2.10 -1.97
N ALA A 405 -0.62 1.23 -1.00
CA ALA A 405 0.62 1.27 -0.24
C ALA A 405 1.83 1.02 -1.15
N TRP A 406 1.74 0.07 -2.08
CA TRP A 406 2.79 -0.18 -3.06
C TRP A 406 2.98 1.03 -3.98
N TRP A 407 1.87 1.58 -4.49
CA TRP A 407 1.88 2.77 -5.33
C TRP A 407 2.55 3.94 -4.61
N ALA A 408 2.19 4.21 -3.36
CA ALA A 408 2.75 5.26 -2.50
C ALA A 408 4.21 5.00 -2.04
N GLY A 409 4.83 3.89 -2.48
CA GLY A 409 6.22 3.55 -2.17
C GLY A 409 6.43 2.89 -0.80
N ASN A 410 5.36 2.45 -0.13
CA ASN A 410 5.42 1.70 1.12
C ASN A 410 5.27 0.19 0.87
N GLY A 411 6.33 -0.43 0.33
CA GLY A 411 6.37 -1.86 0.03
C GLY A 411 6.17 -2.75 1.27
N THR A 412 6.49 -2.25 2.45
CA THR A 412 6.30 -2.97 3.71
C THR A 412 4.83 -3.11 4.07
N LYS A 413 4.06 -2.00 4.10
CA LYS A 413 2.61 -2.04 4.32
C LYS A 413 1.90 -2.81 3.22
N ALA A 414 2.35 -2.67 1.96
CA ALA A 414 1.82 -3.44 0.84
C ALA A 414 2.01 -4.95 1.06
N GLY A 415 3.24 -5.40 1.34
CA GLY A 415 3.52 -6.81 1.58
C GLY A 415 2.74 -7.39 2.77
N MET A 416 2.57 -6.62 3.85
CA MET A 416 1.78 -7.05 5.00
C MET A 416 0.30 -7.21 4.69
N ALA A 417 -0.27 -6.30 3.91
CA ALA A 417 -1.64 -6.39 3.46
C ALA A 417 -1.87 -7.55 2.49
N VAL A 418 -0.90 -7.80 1.59
CA VAL A 418 -0.91 -8.97 0.71
C VAL A 418 -0.80 -10.27 1.51
N ASP A 419 0.09 -10.36 2.50
CA ASP A 419 0.20 -11.54 3.39
C ASP A 419 -1.18 -11.84 4.01
N ARG A 420 -1.80 -10.82 4.63
CA ARG A 420 -3.09 -10.98 5.31
C ARG A 420 -4.23 -11.32 4.34
N ALA A 421 -4.25 -10.71 3.16
CA ALA A 421 -5.25 -11.00 2.15
C ALA A 421 -5.16 -12.46 1.66
N LEU A 422 -3.95 -12.96 1.43
CA LEU A 422 -3.72 -14.35 0.98
C LEU A 422 -3.95 -15.38 2.08
N GLU A 423 -3.77 -15.02 3.36
CA GLU A 423 -4.20 -15.85 4.49
C GLU A 423 -5.73 -16.04 4.52
N ILE A 424 -6.48 -15.01 4.13
CA ILE A 424 -7.95 -15.03 4.10
C ILE A 424 -8.45 -15.70 2.81
N GLU A 425 -7.86 -15.35 1.67
CA GLU A 425 -8.23 -15.83 0.35
C GLU A 425 -6.97 -16.15 -0.46
N GLY A 426 -6.52 -17.41 -0.39
CA GLY A 426 -5.24 -17.86 -0.97
C GLY A 426 -5.10 -17.65 -2.47
N GLU A 427 -6.20 -17.63 -3.22
CA GLU A 427 -6.23 -17.46 -4.67
C GLU A 427 -6.54 -16.00 -5.11
N HIS A 428 -6.42 -15.02 -4.21
CA HIS A 428 -6.74 -13.63 -4.53
C HIS A 428 -5.76 -13.05 -5.57
N ARG A 429 -6.18 -13.04 -6.83
CA ARG A 429 -5.33 -12.76 -8.01
C ARG A 429 -4.52 -11.47 -7.93
N LEU A 430 -5.16 -10.34 -7.59
CA LEU A 430 -4.48 -9.05 -7.49
C LEU A 430 -3.38 -9.07 -6.42
N CYS A 431 -3.61 -9.75 -5.29
CA CYS A 431 -2.62 -9.88 -4.23
C CYS A 431 -1.47 -10.78 -4.67
N GLY A 432 -1.73 -11.86 -5.43
CA GLY A 432 -0.69 -12.66 -6.06
C GLY A 432 0.18 -11.86 -7.06
N LEU A 433 -0.43 -10.97 -7.84
CA LEU A 433 0.28 -10.07 -8.75
C LEU A 433 1.15 -9.05 -7.98
N ILE A 434 0.60 -8.41 -6.94
CA ILE A 434 1.36 -7.47 -6.11
C ILE A 434 2.49 -8.20 -5.37
N ARG A 435 2.27 -9.42 -4.86
CA ARG A 435 3.31 -10.27 -4.27
C ARG A 435 4.46 -10.47 -5.26
N THR A 436 4.12 -10.93 -6.46
CA THR A 436 5.09 -11.17 -7.53
C THR A 436 5.87 -9.89 -7.87
N ALA A 437 5.19 -8.75 -7.97
CA ALA A 437 5.81 -7.46 -8.20
C ALA A 437 6.78 -7.06 -7.06
N LEU A 438 6.38 -7.24 -5.80
CA LEU A 438 7.21 -6.97 -4.63
C LEU A 438 8.44 -7.88 -4.58
N ASP A 439 8.27 -9.18 -4.79
CA ASP A 439 9.34 -10.17 -4.75
C ASP A 439 10.37 -9.94 -5.86
N HIS A 440 9.90 -9.51 -7.04
CA HIS A 440 10.77 -9.10 -8.14
C HIS A 440 11.26 -7.66 -8.03
N GLY A 441 10.91 -6.91 -6.98
CA GLY A 441 11.30 -5.51 -6.77
C GLY A 441 10.89 -4.59 -7.92
N VAL A 442 9.72 -4.83 -8.52
CA VAL A 442 9.09 -3.96 -9.51
C VAL A 442 8.68 -2.66 -8.81
N ARG A 443 9.06 -1.53 -9.39
CA ARG A 443 8.77 -0.21 -8.84
C ARG A 443 7.38 0.25 -9.24
N SER A 444 6.75 0.99 -8.33
CA SER A 444 5.53 1.74 -8.61
C SER A 444 5.79 2.77 -9.73
N PRO A 445 4.82 3.03 -10.63
CA PRO A 445 4.92 3.99 -11.72
C PRO A 445 4.88 5.47 -11.28
N LEU A 446 4.98 5.79 -9.98
CA LEU A 446 4.96 7.16 -9.47
C LEU A 446 5.94 8.11 -10.20
N PRO A 447 5.49 9.29 -10.65
CA PRO A 447 6.37 10.29 -11.24
C PRO A 447 7.30 10.88 -10.17
N GLY A 448 8.60 10.60 -10.28
CA GLY A 448 9.62 11.19 -9.40
C GLY A 448 10.81 10.31 -9.08
N TRP A 449 10.81 9.03 -9.48
CA TRP A 449 11.95 8.12 -9.29
C TRP A 449 12.79 7.90 -10.55
N ALA A 450 12.24 8.15 -11.74
CA ALA A 450 12.95 8.05 -13.01
C ALA A 450 13.72 9.36 -13.28
N ALA A 451 14.88 9.53 -12.65
CA ALA A 451 15.92 10.46 -13.08
C ALA A 451 17.28 10.05 -12.49
#